data_AF-A0AA40TVF2-F1
#
_entry.id   AF-A0AA40TVF2-F1
#
_cell.length_a   1.000
_cell.length_b   1.000
_cell.length_c   1.000
_cell.angle_alpha   90.00
_cell.angle_beta   90.00
_cell.angle_gamma   90.00
#
_symmetry.space_group_name_H-M   'P 1'
#
loop_
_entity.id
_entity.type
_entity.pdbx_description
1 polymer ?
#
loop_
_entity_poly.entity_id
_entity_poly.type
_entity_poly.pdbx_seq_one_letter_code
_entity_poly.pdbx_strand_id
1 'polypeptide(L)'
;MGELQRTIAAHSTPVILIAHSLGCVTVAHRAQLAPLETLRQVQGALLVAPADVERPNCPPALRNFAPIPNDLLPFPTQIVSSDNDPAVSSQRAMEMARHWGAEVGFLSQAGHINVKSGHKRWEQGFAYLYRLQNRLEQHARRRA
;
A
#
# COMPACT_ATOMS: atom_id res chain seq x y z
N MET A 1 -10.32 8.38 16.43
CA MET A 1 -10.50 7.44 15.30
C MET A 1 -10.19 8.15 13.98
N GLY A 2 -9.32 7.59 13.12
CA GLY A 2 -9.08 8.15 11.78
C GLY A 2 -10.16 7.75 10.77
N GLU A 3 -10.26 8.47 9.65
CA GLU A 3 -11.30 8.22 8.63
C GLU A 3 -11.22 6.81 8.04
N LEU A 4 -10.03 6.36 7.62
CA LEU A 4 -9.83 5.00 7.08
C LEU A 4 -10.40 3.91 8.00
N GLN A 5 -10.17 4.05 9.31
CA GLN A 5 -10.64 3.08 10.29
C GLN A 5 -12.17 3.10 10.44
N ARG A 6 -12.78 4.29 10.43
CA ARG A 6 -14.25 4.41 10.43
C ARG A 6 -14.85 3.73 9.21
N THR A 7 -14.26 3.94 8.04
CA THR A 7 -14.71 3.33 6.79
C THR A 7 -14.63 1.81 6.86
N ILE A 8 -13.51 1.24 7.32
CA ILE A 8 -13.36 -0.22 7.47
C ILE A 8 -14.41 -0.77 8.44
N ALA A 9 -14.55 -0.16 9.62
CA ALA A 9 -15.48 -0.62 10.65
C ALA A 9 -16.95 -0.55 10.24
N ALA A 10 -17.31 0.32 9.29
CA ALA A 10 -18.66 0.44 8.75
C ALA A 10 -19.05 -0.70 7.79
N HIS A 11 -18.09 -1.51 7.32
CA HIS A 11 -18.35 -2.63 6.44
C HIS A 11 -18.58 -3.92 7.23
N SER A 12 -19.63 -4.65 6.86
CA SER A 12 -19.97 -5.96 7.46
C SER A 12 -19.19 -7.13 6.86
N THR A 13 -18.43 -6.89 5.79
CA THR A 13 -17.66 -7.92 5.08
C THR A 13 -16.18 -7.56 5.06
N PRO A 14 -15.27 -8.56 4.96
CA PRO A 14 -13.86 -8.29 4.84
C PRO A 14 -13.52 -7.48 3.58
N VAL A 15 -12.52 -6.60 3.68
CA VAL A 15 -12.14 -5.66 2.62
C VAL A 15 -10.71 -5.88 2.14
N ILE A 16 -10.43 -5.48 0.90
CA ILE A 16 -9.06 -5.29 0.38
C ILE A 16 -8.82 -3.79 0.26
N LEU A 17 -7.72 -3.31 0.84
CA LEU A 17 -7.33 -1.90 0.74
C LEU A 17 -6.59 -1.67 -0.57
N ILE A 18 -6.99 -0.66 -1.33
CA ILE A 18 -6.23 -0.18 -2.48
C ILE A 18 -5.89 1.28 -2.19
N ALA A 19 -4.61 1.58 -2.03
CA ALA A 19 -4.13 2.90 -1.67
C ALA A 19 -3.06 3.39 -2.65
N HIS A 20 -3.02 4.70 -2.89
CA HIS A 20 -2.05 5.34 -3.76
C HIS A 20 -1.25 6.41 -3.01
N SER A 21 0.05 6.52 -3.31
CA SER A 21 0.91 7.60 -2.80
C SER A 21 0.91 7.70 -1.27
N LEU A 22 0.56 8.86 -0.70
CA LEU A 22 0.44 9.09 0.74
C LEU A 22 -0.59 8.16 1.42
N GLY A 23 -1.56 7.66 0.66
CA GLY A 23 -2.50 6.65 1.14
C GLY A 23 -1.79 5.38 1.61
N CYS A 24 -0.68 5.00 0.97
CA CYS A 24 0.10 3.83 1.36
C CYS A 24 0.71 4.02 2.76
N VAL A 25 1.32 5.19 3.01
CA VAL A 25 1.87 5.56 4.33
C VAL A 25 0.75 5.66 5.37
N THR A 26 -0.44 6.14 4.96
CA THR A 26 -1.62 6.19 5.84
C THR A 26 -2.07 4.78 6.25
N VAL A 27 -2.08 3.82 5.32
CA VAL A 27 -2.39 2.40 5.63
C VAL A 27 -1.38 1.85 6.63
N ALA A 28 -0.08 2.11 6.43
CA ALA A 28 0.97 1.65 7.34
C ALA A 28 0.80 2.22 8.76
N HIS A 29 0.53 3.52 8.89
CA HIS A 29 0.26 4.15 10.19
C HIS A 29 -0.98 3.56 10.87
N ARG A 30 -2.03 3.30 10.08
CA ARG A 30 -3.26 2.72 10.62
C ARG A 30 -3.08 1.27 11.04
N ALA A 31 -2.22 0.52 10.35
CA ALA A 31 -1.91 -0.85 10.73
C ALA A 31 -1.28 -0.95 12.14
N GLN A 32 -0.46 0.03 12.54
CA GLN A 32 0.12 0.07 13.89
C GLN A 32 -0.88 0.48 14.98
N LEU A 33 -1.83 1.35 14.67
CA LEU A 33 -2.69 2.00 15.66
C LEU A 33 -4.09 1.39 15.78
N ALA A 34 -4.54 0.63 14.78
CA ALA A 34 -5.90 0.11 14.76
C ALA A 34 -6.05 -1.10 15.69
N PRO A 35 -7.23 -1.26 16.36
CA PRO A 35 -7.57 -2.46 17.10
C PRO A 35 -7.52 -3.70 16.20
N LEU A 36 -7.14 -4.83 16.81
CA LEU A 36 -6.98 -6.10 16.11
C LEU A 36 -8.26 -6.55 15.37
N GLU A 37 -9.44 -6.24 15.90
CA GLU A 37 -10.73 -6.54 15.26
C GLU A 37 -10.89 -5.83 13.91
N THR A 38 -10.50 -4.55 13.82
CA THR A 38 -10.51 -3.80 12.56
C THR A 38 -9.46 -4.36 11.61
N LEU A 39 -8.26 -4.69 12.11
CA LEU A 39 -7.20 -5.24 11.29
C LEU A 39 -7.60 -6.60 10.68
N ARG A 40 -8.34 -7.43 11.41
CA ARG A 40 -8.87 -8.72 10.91
C ARG A 40 -9.91 -8.56 9.79
N GLN A 41 -10.57 -7.41 9.67
CA GLN A 41 -11.46 -7.13 8.54
C GLN A 41 -10.67 -6.85 7.25
N VAL A 42 -9.40 -6.48 7.33
CA VAL A 42 -8.56 -6.25 6.16
C VAL A 42 -7.91 -7.56 5.72
N GLN A 43 -8.32 -8.05 4.55
CA GLN A 43 -7.78 -9.29 3.98
C GLN A 43 -6.41 -9.08 3.34
N GLY A 44 -6.15 -7.91 2.78
CA GLY A 44 -4.89 -7.57 2.14
C GLY A 44 -4.86 -6.13 1.67
N ALA A 45 -3.68 -5.69 1.19
CA ALA A 45 -3.50 -4.35 0.66
C ALA A 45 -2.72 -4.32 -0.66
N LEU A 46 -3.21 -3.54 -1.62
CA LEU A 46 -2.51 -3.14 -2.84
C LEU A 46 -2.08 -1.67 -2.68
N LEU A 47 -0.78 -1.44 -2.57
CA LEU A 47 -0.15 -0.14 -2.32
C LEU A 47 0.56 0.34 -3.58
N VAL A 48 0.02 1.38 -4.21
CA VAL A 48 0.48 1.87 -5.51
C VAL A 48 1.28 3.15 -5.35
N ALA A 49 2.47 3.20 -5.93
CA ALA A 49 3.38 4.35 -5.93
C ALA A 49 3.56 4.98 -4.53
N PRO A 50 3.98 4.21 -3.51
CA PRO A 50 4.06 4.71 -2.13
C PRO A 50 4.94 5.97 -2.03
N ALA A 51 4.53 6.96 -1.25
CA ALA A 51 5.30 8.21 -1.14
C ALA A 51 6.39 8.11 -0.06
N ASP A 52 7.64 8.40 -0.41
CA ASP A 52 8.71 8.57 0.58
C ASP A 52 8.63 9.96 1.22
N VAL A 53 7.91 10.06 2.34
CA VAL A 53 7.70 11.32 3.05
C VAL A 53 8.93 11.80 3.84
N GLU A 54 9.97 10.97 3.90
CA GLU A 54 11.24 11.27 4.59
C GLU A 54 12.35 11.71 3.63
N ARG A 55 12.10 11.66 2.31
CA ARG A 55 13.09 12.07 1.30
C ARG A 55 13.47 13.56 1.45
N PRO A 56 14.71 13.96 1.11
CA PRO A 56 15.18 15.35 1.25
C PRO A 56 14.25 16.40 0.60
N ASN A 57 13.74 16.10 -0.59
CA ASN A 57 12.86 16.99 -1.37
C ASN A 57 11.37 16.73 -1.12
N CYS A 58 11.00 16.13 0.02
CA CYS A 58 9.60 15.93 0.39
C CYS A 58 8.89 17.29 0.59
N PRO A 59 7.74 17.54 -0.06
CA PRO A 59 6.93 18.72 0.21
C PRO A 59 6.58 18.86 1.70
N PRO A 60 6.69 20.07 2.30
CA PRO A 60 6.44 20.27 3.74
C PRO A 60 5.10 19.71 4.23
N ALA A 61 4.05 19.82 3.40
CA ALA A 61 2.70 19.33 3.71
C ALA A 61 2.60 17.79 3.87
N LEU A 62 3.60 17.03 3.42
CA LEU A 62 3.64 15.58 3.53
C LEU A 62 4.57 15.09 4.66
N ARG A 63 5.49 15.94 5.14
CA ARG A 63 6.51 15.56 6.13
C ARG A 63 5.92 15.20 7.49
N ASN A 64 4.73 15.70 7.81
CA ASN A 64 4.02 15.36 9.05
C ASN A 64 3.48 13.91 9.08
N PHE A 65 3.64 13.14 8.01
CA PHE A 65 3.40 11.70 8.00
C PHE A 65 4.67 10.89 8.34
N ALA A 66 5.80 11.55 8.58
CA ALA A 66 6.98 10.91 9.14
C ALA A 66 6.85 10.73 10.67
N PRO A 67 7.50 9.72 11.28
CA PRO A 67 8.28 8.68 10.61
C PRO A 67 7.38 7.71 9.84
N ILE A 68 7.90 7.13 8.75
CA ILE A 68 7.23 6.04 8.04
C ILE A 68 7.31 4.78 8.92
N PRO A 69 6.18 4.13 9.25
CA PRO A 69 6.15 2.87 9.98
C PRO A 69 7.02 1.82 9.31
N ASN A 70 7.85 1.13 10.09
CA ASN A 70 8.76 0.10 9.58
C ASN A 70 8.41 -1.32 10.04
N ASP A 71 7.23 -1.51 10.65
CA ASP A 71 6.73 -2.81 11.05
C ASP A 71 6.08 -3.56 9.90
N LEU A 72 6.08 -4.89 10.01
CA LEU A 72 5.34 -5.77 9.09
C LEU A 72 3.85 -5.43 9.12
N LEU A 73 3.22 -5.36 7.95
CA LEU A 73 1.77 -5.21 7.89
C LEU A 73 1.11 -6.54 8.29
N PRO A 74 0.03 -6.50 9.09
CA PRO A 74 -0.62 -7.70 9.61
C PRO A 74 -1.46 -8.46 8.58
N PHE A 75 -1.39 -8.07 7.30
CA PHE A 75 -2.11 -8.66 6.19
C PHE A 75 -1.21 -8.72 4.94
N PRO A 76 -1.41 -9.71 4.05
CA PRO A 76 -0.66 -9.81 2.80
C PRO A 76 -0.73 -8.53 1.98
N THR A 77 0.43 -8.04 1.56
CA THR A 77 0.55 -6.75 0.88
C THR A 77 1.27 -6.90 -0.45
N GLN A 78 0.82 -6.14 -1.45
CA GLN A 78 1.46 -5.97 -2.76
C GLN A 78 1.77 -4.49 -2.96
N ILE A 79 3.03 -4.14 -3.19
CA ILE A 79 3.44 -2.83 -3.66
C ILE A 79 3.56 -2.85 -5.19
N VAL A 80 3.09 -1.80 -5.84
CA VAL A 80 3.38 -1.51 -7.25
C VAL A 80 4.06 -0.15 -7.32
N SER A 81 5.29 -0.09 -7.80
CA SER A 81 6.05 1.15 -7.93
C SER A 81 6.54 1.35 -9.37
N SER A 82 7.10 2.51 -9.67
CA SER A 82 7.76 2.79 -10.95
C SER A 82 9.27 2.94 -10.76
N ASP A 83 10.04 2.60 -11.79
CA ASP A 83 11.49 2.82 -11.82
C ASP A 83 11.90 4.30 -11.98
N ASN A 84 10.95 5.19 -12.28
CA ASN A 84 11.15 6.63 -12.46
C ASN A 84 10.13 7.49 -11.67
N ASP A 85 9.65 7.01 -10.52
CA ASP A 85 8.72 7.78 -9.67
C ASP A 85 9.46 8.93 -8.93
N PRO A 86 9.04 10.21 -9.07
CA PRO A 86 9.66 11.32 -8.33
C PRO A 86 9.34 11.33 -6.82
N ALA A 87 8.32 10.59 -6.39
CA ALA A 87 7.91 10.53 -4.98
C ALA A 87 8.66 9.47 -4.17
N VAL A 88 9.26 8.48 -4.84
CA VAL A 88 9.96 7.36 -4.19
C VAL A 88 10.98 6.75 -5.16
N SER A 89 12.22 6.53 -4.70
CA SER A 89 13.21 5.79 -5.52
C SER A 89 12.90 4.29 -5.51
N SER A 90 13.37 3.56 -6.53
CA SER A 90 13.21 2.09 -6.56
C SER A 90 13.85 1.41 -5.34
N GLN A 91 15.02 1.88 -4.91
CA GLN A 91 15.67 1.41 -3.70
C GLN A 91 14.77 1.61 -2.47
N ARG A 92 14.23 2.83 -2.30
CA ARG A 92 13.36 3.13 -1.16
C ARG A 92 12.07 2.31 -1.18
N ALA A 93 11.48 2.09 -2.36
CA ALA A 93 10.30 1.24 -2.49
C ALA A 93 10.59 -0.22 -2.09
N MET A 94 11.79 -0.74 -2.42
CA MET A 94 12.22 -2.07 -1.96
C MET A 94 12.45 -2.13 -0.44
N GLU A 95 13.02 -1.07 0.16
CA GLU A 95 13.16 -0.97 1.61
C GLU A 95 11.79 -0.97 2.31
N MET A 96 10.85 -0.15 1.83
CA MET A 96 9.46 -0.14 2.32
C MET A 96 8.82 -1.52 2.17
N ALA A 97 9.02 -2.20 1.05
CA ALA A 97 8.50 -3.55 0.83
C ALA A 97 9.03 -4.54 1.88
N ARG A 98 10.32 -4.48 2.18
CA ARG A 98 10.94 -5.33 3.22
C ARG A 98 10.37 -5.04 4.61
N HIS A 99 10.26 -3.77 4.98
CA HIS A 99 9.71 -3.36 6.27
C HIS A 99 8.25 -3.77 6.43
N TRP A 100 7.44 -3.59 5.39
CA TRP A 100 6.01 -3.91 5.43
C TRP A 100 5.69 -5.39 5.16
N GLY A 101 6.70 -6.22 4.89
CA GLY A 101 6.49 -7.64 4.53
C GLY A 101 5.72 -7.81 3.21
N ALA A 102 5.86 -6.85 2.29
CA ALA A 102 5.13 -6.82 1.02
C ALA A 102 5.94 -7.45 -0.12
N GLU A 103 5.23 -8.06 -1.07
CA GLU A 103 5.80 -8.27 -2.41
C GLU A 103 5.81 -6.94 -3.16
N VAL A 104 6.83 -6.72 -4.01
CA VAL A 104 6.96 -5.48 -4.79
C VAL A 104 7.12 -5.80 -6.28
N GLY A 105 6.38 -5.07 -7.11
CA GLY A 105 6.54 -5.08 -8.56
C GLY A 105 6.84 -3.69 -9.09
N PHE A 106 7.73 -3.61 -10.08
CA PHE A 106 8.07 -2.35 -10.75
C PHE A 106 7.46 -2.30 -12.15
N LEU A 107 6.88 -1.15 -12.47
CA LEU A 107 6.56 -0.75 -13.84
C LEU A 107 7.72 0.06 -14.39
N SER A 108 8.05 -0.16 -15.67
CA SER A 108 9.08 0.65 -16.32
C SER A 108 8.49 1.95 -16.83
N GLN A 109 9.15 3.06 -16.50
CA GLN A 109 8.87 4.41 -16.92
C GLN A 109 7.42 4.90 -16.70
N ALA A 110 6.76 4.41 -15.64
CA ALA A 110 5.34 4.67 -15.35
C ALA A 110 5.06 5.95 -14.52
N GLY A 111 6.10 6.72 -14.19
CA GLY A 111 6.02 7.90 -13.33
C GLY A 111 5.36 7.59 -11.98
N HIS A 112 4.54 8.51 -11.49
CA HIS A 112 3.83 8.34 -10.21
C HIS A 112 2.52 7.52 -10.32
N ILE A 113 2.37 6.72 -11.38
CA ILE A 113 1.21 5.84 -11.64
C ILE A 113 -0.13 6.56 -11.43
N ASN A 114 -0.27 7.72 -12.07
CA ASN A 114 -1.45 8.57 -11.97
C ASN A 114 -1.90 9.04 -13.36
N VAL A 115 -2.99 9.83 -13.40
CA VAL A 115 -3.52 10.34 -14.67
C VAL A 115 -2.49 11.17 -15.44
N LYS A 116 -1.63 11.94 -14.75
CA LYS A 116 -0.56 12.73 -15.39
C LYS A 116 0.51 11.86 -16.02
N SER A 117 0.77 10.67 -15.49
CA SER A 117 1.65 9.68 -16.11
C SER A 117 0.92 8.70 -17.05
N GLY A 118 -0.32 9.01 -17.46
CA GLY A 118 -1.08 8.23 -18.44
C GLY A 118 -1.96 7.11 -17.86
N HIS A 119 -1.98 6.93 -16.54
CA HIS A 119 -2.70 5.86 -15.87
C HIS A 119 -4.13 6.29 -15.52
N LYS A 120 -5.06 6.05 -16.45
CA LYS A 120 -6.52 6.30 -16.26
C LYS A 120 -7.22 5.06 -15.72
N ARG A 121 -7.78 4.22 -16.60
CA ARG A 121 -8.46 2.96 -16.21
C ARG A 121 -7.49 1.88 -15.71
N TRP A 122 -6.20 2.04 -16.00
CA TRP A 122 -5.08 1.18 -15.58
C TRP A 122 -5.42 -0.31 -15.46
N GLU A 123 -5.64 -0.95 -16.60
CA GLU A 123 -6.01 -2.37 -16.69
C GLU A 123 -4.94 -3.29 -16.08
N GLN A 124 -3.67 -2.93 -16.23
CA GLN A 124 -2.55 -3.67 -15.62
C GLN A 124 -2.64 -3.71 -14.09
N GLY A 125 -3.29 -2.72 -13.46
CA GLY A 125 -3.53 -2.70 -12.02
C GLY A 125 -4.36 -3.90 -11.53
N PHE A 126 -5.33 -4.34 -12.32
CA PHE A 126 -6.11 -5.54 -12.01
C PHE A 126 -5.24 -6.80 -11.97
N ALA A 127 -4.20 -6.89 -12.80
CA ALA A 127 -3.28 -8.03 -12.76
C ALA A 127 -2.52 -8.13 -11.43
N TYR A 128 -2.21 -7.00 -10.78
CA TYR A 128 -1.63 -6.99 -9.43
C TYR A 128 -2.67 -7.31 -8.36
N LEU A 129 -3.90 -6.82 -8.52
CA LEU A 129 -5.01 -7.15 -7.63
C LEU A 129 -5.31 -8.66 -7.65
N TYR A 130 -5.41 -9.27 -8.84
CA TYR A 130 -5.62 -10.71 -8.98
C TYR A 130 -4.46 -11.52 -8.40
N ARG A 131 -3.22 -11.08 -8.57
CA ARG A 131 -2.07 -11.70 -7.91
C ARG A 131 -2.19 -11.64 -6.39
N LEU A 132 -2.59 -10.51 -5.82
CA LEU A 132 -2.85 -10.38 -4.40
C LEU A 132 -3.95 -11.36 -3.97
N GLN A 133 -5.11 -11.34 -4.63
CA GLN A 133 -6.25 -12.23 -4.32
C GLN A 133 -5.87 -13.71 -4.36
N ASN A 134 -5.12 -14.14 -5.38
CA ASN A 134 -4.64 -15.51 -5.48
C ASN A 134 -3.76 -15.90 -4.28
N ARG A 135 -2.89 -15.00 -3.79
CA ARG A 135 -2.08 -15.24 -2.58
C ARG A 135 -2.94 -15.32 -1.33
N LEU A 136 -3.98 -14.48 -1.22
CA LEU A 136 -4.94 -14.53 -0.11
C LEU A 136 -5.64 -15.88 -0.05
N GLU A 137 -6.13 -16.38 -1.18
CA GLU A 137 -6.78 -17.69 -1.27
C GLU A 137 -5.83 -18.83 -0.90
N GLN A 138 -4.58 -18.79 -1.37
CA GLN A 138 -3.57 -19.79 -1.03
C GLN A 138 -3.24 -19.78 0.47
N HIS A 139 -3.14 -18.61 1.09
CA HIS A 139 -2.92 -18.48 2.53
C HIS A 139 -4.11 -18.99 3.34
N ALA A 140 -5.34 -18.71 2.91
CA ALA A 140 -6.54 -19.23 3.56
C ALA A 140 -6.58 -20.77 3.51
N ARG A 141 -6.28 -21.37 2.35
CA ARG A 141 -6.21 -22.83 2.19
C ARG A 141 -5.13 -23.50 3.03
N ARG A 142 -3.99 -22.83 3.25
CA ARG A 142 -2.89 -23.35 4.09
C ARG A 142 -3.18 -23.26 5.60
N ARG A 143 -4.15 -22.43 6.00
CA ARG A 143 -4.53 -22.21 7.41
C ARG A 143 -5.78 -22.99 7.83
N ALA A 144 -6.52 -23.57 6.88
CA ALA A 144 -7.65 -24.46 7.09
C ALA A 144 -7.16 -25.90 7.29
#